data_AF-W9RIJ9-F1
#
_entry.id   AF-W9RIJ9-F1
#
_cell.length_a   1.000
_cell.length_b   1.000
_cell.length_c   1.000
_cell.angle_alpha   90.00
_cell.angle_beta   90.00
_cell.angle_gamma   90.00
#
_symmetry.space_group_name_H-M   'P 1'
#
loop_
_entity.id
_entity.type
_entity.pdbx_description
1 polymer ?
#
loop_
_entity_poly.entity_id
_entity_poly.type
_entity_poly.pdbx_seq_one_letter_code
_entity_poly.pdbx_strand_id
1 'polypeptide(L)'
;MTKAPVQDVDQKVFEQALSAPVVTVASPSAIRAWVNLLPKPEQWRNSVACIGETTASAAKRLGLRNVYYPTNPGLEGWVDKILEALRENGH
;
A
#
# COMPACT_ATOMS: atom_id res chain seq x y z
N MET A 1 9.01 -21.42 -1.46
CA MET A 1 9.95 -20.28 -1.34
C MET A 1 9.55 -19.46 -0.13
N THR A 2 10.43 -19.32 0.87
CA THR A 2 10.18 -18.55 2.09
C THR A 2 10.74 -17.14 1.91
N LYS A 3 9.91 -16.10 1.99
CA LYS A 3 10.40 -14.71 1.96
C LYS A 3 10.93 -14.35 3.35
N ALA A 4 12.20 -13.97 3.44
CA ALA A 4 12.76 -13.45 4.68
C ALA A 4 12.11 -12.10 5.05
N PRO A 5 12.03 -11.73 6.34
CA PRO A 5 11.61 -10.41 6.75
C PRO A 5 12.48 -9.33 6.11
N VAL A 6 11.91 -8.17 5.80
CA VAL A 6 12.71 -6.99 5.41
C VAL A 6 13.45 -6.54 6.68
N GLN A 7 14.79 -6.64 6.67
CA GLN A 7 15.62 -6.38 7.86
C GLN A 7 16.29 -5.00 7.84
N ASP A 8 16.41 -4.38 6.66
CA ASP A 8 17.06 -3.09 6.50
C ASP A 8 16.38 -2.30 5.38
N VAL A 9 15.92 -1.09 5.71
CA VAL A 9 15.37 -0.10 4.77
C VAL A 9 16.05 1.21 5.10
N ASP A 10 16.61 1.89 4.10
CA ASP A 10 17.20 3.21 4.28
C ASP A 10 16.17 4.16 4.93
N GLN A 11 16.56 4.76 6.04
CA GLN A 11 15.68 5.60 6.86
C GLN A 11 15.11 6.79 6.07
N LYS A 12 15.89 7.41 5.18
CA LYS A 12 15.41 8.54 4.36
C LYS A 12 14.38 8.09 3.34
N VAL A 13 14.59 6.93 2.72
CA VAL A 13 13.62 6.34 1.79
C VAL A 13 12.32 6.00 2.52
N PHE A 14 12.41 5.49 3.75
CA PHE A 14 11.24 5.16 4.56
C PHE A 14 10.44 6.42 4.95
N GLU A 15 11.12 7.48 5.38
CA GLU A 15 10.47 8.76 5.69
C GLU A 15 9.75 9.38 4.47
N GLN A 16 10.35 9.26 3.29
CA GLN A 16 9.71 9.66 2.03
C GLN A 16 8.47 8.81 1.73
N ALA A 17 8.56 7.50 1.90
CA ALA A 17 7.42 6.59 1.70
C ALA A 17 6.28 6.85 2.68
N LEU A 18 6.59 7.17 3.95
CA LEU A 18 5.59 7.56 4.96
C LEU A 18 4.87 8.86 4.58
N SER A 19 5.58 9.78 3.93
CA SER A 19 5.04 11.07 3.48
C SER A 19 4.32 10.99 2.14
N ALA A 20 4.47 9.88 1.40
CA ALA A 20 3.83 9.69 0.11
C ALA A 20 2.30 9.56 0.27
N PRO A 21 1.50 10.29 -0.52
CA PRO A 21 0.03 10.22 -0.42
C PRO A 21 -0.52 8.84 -0.81
N VAL A 22 0.20 8.11 -1.66
CA VAL A 22 -0.20 6.78 -2.12
C VAL A 22 1.01 5.85 -2.14
N VAL A 23 0.86 4.67 -1.53
CA VAL A 23 1.80 3.54 -1.66
C VAL A 23 1.19 2.48 -2.55
N THR A 24 1.95 1.98 -3.53
CA THR A 24 1.47 0.98 -4.49
C THR A 24 2.02 -0.41 -4.16
N VAL A 25 1.17 -1.43 -4.18
CA VAL A 25 1.57 -2.80 -3.80
C VAL A 25 1.03 -3.86 -4.75
N ALA A 26 1.90 -4.78 -5.16
CA ALA A 26 1.57 -5.85 -6.08
C ALA A 26 1.33 -7.21 -5.41
N SER A 27 1.43 -7.32 -4.08
CA SER A 27 1.20 -8.61 -3.40
C SER A 27 0.81 -8.47 -1.93
N PRO A 28 0.08 -9.46 -1.36
CA PRO A 28 -0.20 -9.49 0.08
C PRO A 28 1.05 -9.49 0.96
N SER A 29 2.16 -10.06 0.48
CA SER A 29 3.44 -10.02 1.22
C SER A 29 4.03 -8.63 1.31
N ALA A 30 3.90 -7.80 0.26
CA ALA A 30 4.40 -6.43 0.27
C ALA A 30 3.61 -5.56 1.27
N ILE A 31 2.28 -5.77 1.33
CA ILE A 31 1.42 -5.17 2.36
C ILE A 31 1.90 -5.52 3.77
N ARG A 32 2.19 -6.80 4.05
CA ARG A 32 2.66 -7.22 5.38
C ARG A 32 4.00 -6.58 5.72
N ALA A 33 4.93 -6.52 4.76
CA ALA A 33 6.21 -5.84 4.97
C ALA A 33 6.01 -4.35 5.28
N TRP A 34 5.15 -3.66 4.51
CA TRP A 34 4.81 -2.26 4.76
C TRP A 34 4.24 -2.03 6.16
N VAL A 35 3.21 -2.78 6.54
CA VAL A 35 2.55 -2.64 7.86
C VAL A 35 3.53 -2.93 9.01
N ASN A 36 4.44 -3.90 8.85
CA ASN A 36 5.44 -4.21 9.87
C ASN A 36 6.49 -3.09 10.06
N LEU A 37 6.69 -2.24 9.04
CA LEU A 37 7.59 -1.08 9.14
C LEU A 37 6.89 0.13 9.78
N LEU A 38 5.56 0.23 9.67
CA LEU A 38 4.81 1.34 10.23
C LEU A 38 4.88 1.32 11.77
N PRO A 39 5.35 2.40 12.42
CA PRO A 39 5.43 2.44 13.88
C PRO A 39 4.04 2.44 14.54
N LYS A 40 3.02 2.98 13.86
CA LYS A 40 1.61 3.02 14.29
C LYS A 40 0.70 2.86 13.08
N PRO A 41 0.47 1.62 12.59
CA PRO A 41 -0.30 1.36 11.37
C PRO A 41 -1.69 2.00 11.37
N GLU A 42 -2.32 2.11 12.54
CA GLU A 42 -3.67 2.65 12.73
C GLU A 42 -3.72 4.18 12.58
N GLN A 43 -2.57 4.84 12.73
CA GLN A 43 -2.43 6.28 12.61
C GLN A 43 -2.02 6.71 11.20
N TRP A 44 -1.53 5.78 10.36
CA TRP A 44 -1.21 6.07 8.98
C TRP A 44 -2.51 6.19 8.16
N ARG A 45 -2.76 7.40 7.62
CA ARG A 45 -4.01 7.76 6.94
C ARG A 45 -3.88 7.94 5.44
N ASN A 46 -2.70 7.73 4.87
CA ASN A 46 -2.51 7.83 3.43
C ASN A 46 -3.11 6.60 2.73
N SER A 47 -3.11 6.62 1.41
CA SER A 47 -3.78 5.58 0.61
C SER A 47 -2.84 4.48 0.19
N VAL A 48 -3.41 3.29 -0.03
CA VAL A 48 -2.72 2.16 -0.63
C VAL A 48 -3.44 1.68 -1.87
N ALA A 49 -2.73 1.63 -2.99
CA ALA A 49 -3.24 1.14 -4.27
C ALA A 49 -2.71 -0.27 -4.53
N CYS A 50 -3.60 -1.24 -4.43
CA CYS A 50 -3.33 -2.66 -4.59
C CYS A 50 -3.56 -3.08 -6.06
N ILE A 51 -2.68 -3.94 -6.59
CA ILE A 51 -2.81 -4.47 -7.97
C ILE A 51 -4.10 -5.25 -8.23
N GLY A 52 -4.75 -5.75 -7.17
CA GLY A 52 -5.98 -6.52 -7.26
C GLY A 52 -6.58 -6.88 -5.91
N GLU A 53 -7.75 -7.50 -5.96
CA GLU A 53 -8.62 -7.78 -4.80
C GLU A 53 -7.94 -8.59 -3.70
N THR A 54 -7.12 -9.60 -4.05
CA THR A 54 -6.42 -10.43 -3.06
C THR A 54 -5.47 -9.60 -2.19
N THR A 55 -4.76 -8.65 -2.80
CA THR A 55 -3.84 -7.75 -2.09
C THR A 55 -4.61 -6.73 -1.26
N ALA A 56 -5.70 -6.17 -1.81
CA ALA A 56 -6.57 -5.24 -1.09
C ALA A 56 -7.23 -5.86 0.13
N SER A 57 -7.69 -7.11 0.01
CA SER A 57 -8.27 -7.86 1.12
C SER A 57 -7.26 -8.07 2.24
N ALA A 58 -5.98 -8.31 1.91
CA ALA A 58 -4.93 -8.39 2.91
C ALA A 58 -4.67 -7.04 3.60
N ALA A 59 -4.66 -5.93 2.85
CA ALA A 59 -4.50 -4.58 3.38
C ALA A 59 -5.60 -4.23 4.39
N LYS A 60 -6.87 -4.46 4.01
CA LYS A 60 -8.03 -4.22 4.88
C LYS A 60 -7.98 -5.03 6.18
N ARG A 61 -7.60 -6.32 6.10
CA ARG A 61 -7.46 -7.19 7.29
C ARG A 61 -6.37 -6.72 8.25
N LEU A 62 -5.38 -5.97 7.76
CA LEU A 62 -4.29 -5.40 8.56
C LEU A 62 -4.60 -3.98 9.06
N GLY A 63 -5.85 -3.51 8.91
CA GLY A 63 -6.30 -2.23 9.47
C GLY A 63 -6.06 -1.01 8.59
N LEU A 64 -5.53 -1.18 7.38
CA LEU A 64 -5.40 -0.08 6.42
C LEU A 64 -6.79 0.34 5.92
N ARG A 65 -7.04 1.65 5.88
CA ARG A 65 -8.38 2.21 5.63
C ARG A 65 -8.60 2.58 4.16
N ASN A 66 -7.68 3.38 3.60
CA ASN A 66 -7.81 3.96 2.27
C ASN A 66 -7.24 3.01 1.21
N VAL A 67 -7.95 1.91 0.98
CA VAL A 67 -7.49 0.81 0.12
C VAL A 67 -8.20 0.84 -1.25
N TYR A 68 -7.43 1.05 -2.31
CA TYR A 68 -7.89 1.10 -3.69
C TYR A 68 -7.40 -0.13 -4.46
N TYR A 69 -8.25 -0.68 -5.34
CA TYR A 69 -7.87 -1.78 -6.23
C TYR A 69 -8.81 -1.84 -7.44
N PRO A 70 -8.34 -2.32 -8.58
CA PRO A 70 -9.19 -2.46 -9.75
C PRO A 70 -10.06 -3.71 -9.65
N THR A 71 -11.26 -3.63 -10.22
CA THR A 71 -12.14 -4.79 -10.43
C THR A 71 -11.71 -5.61 -11.64
N ASN A 72 -11.11 -4.96 -12.64
CA ASN A 72 -10.55 -5.62 -13.81
C ASN A 72 -9.02 -5.78 -13.64
N PRO A 73 -8.46 -7.00 -13.77
CA PRO A 73 -7.03 -7.21 -13.64
C PRO A 73 -6.27 -6.54 -14.78
N GLY A 74 -5.13 -5.90 -14.46
CA GLY A 74 -4.26 -5.29 -15.46
C GLY A 74 -3.53 -4.06 -14.94
N LEU A 75 -2.53 -3.61 -15.69
CA LEU A 75 -1.75 -2.41 -15.35
C LEU A 75 -2.61 -1.15 -15.45
N GLU A 76 -3.44 -1.03 -16.49
CA GLU A 76 -4.32 0.13 -16.71
C GLU A 76 -5.26 0.34 -15.52
N GLY A 77 -6.01 -0.69 -15.12
CA GLY A 77 -6.89 -0.60 -13.96
C GLY A 77 -6.13 -0.28 -12.68
N TRP A 78 -4.90 -0.78 -12.50
CA TRP A 78 -4.10 -0.43 -11.33
C TRP A 78 -3.68 1.05 -11.35
N VAL A 79 -3.24 1.58 -12.50
CA VAL A 79 -2.90 2.99 -12.68
C VAL A 79 -4.10 3.90 -12.42
N ASP A 80 -5.28 3.55 -12.93
CA ASP A 80 -6.51 4.31 -12.69
C ASP A 80 -6.80 4.46 -11.20
N LYS A 81 -6.56 3.39 -10.43
CA LYS A 81 -6.77 3.37 -8.97
C LYS A 81 -5.69 4.13 -8.20
N ILE A 82 -4.47 4.21 -8.73
CA ILE A 82 -3.44 5.10 -8.18
C ILE A 82 -3.86 6.56 -8.37
N LEU A 83 -4.33 6.92 -9.56
CA LEU A 83 -4.79 8.28 -9.87
C LEU A 83 -6.03 8.67 -9.05
N GLU A 84 -6.97 7.74 -8.86
CA GLU A 84 -8.12 7.92 -7.96
C GLU A 84 -7.67 8.19 -6.53
N ALA A 85 -6.76 7.36 -6.00
CA ALA A 85 -6.22 7.54 -4.66
C ALA A 85 -5.49 8.89 -4.49
N LEU A 86 -4.76 9.36 -5.52
CA LEU A 86 -4.07 10.65 -5.49
C LEU A 86 -5.05 11.83 -5.44
N ARG A 87 -6.16 11.77 -6.19
CA ARG A 87 -7.19 12.82 -6.18
C ARG A 87 -7.85 12.96 -4.81
N GLU A 88 -8.18 11.85 -4.18
CA GLU A 88 -8.82 11.83 -2.86
C GLU A 88 -7.88 12.29 -1.72
N ASN A 89 -6.55 12.20 -1.89
CA ASN A 89 -5.57 12.72 -0.92
C ASN A 89 -5.27 14.22 -1.08
N GLY A 90 -5.70 14.86 -2.17
CA GLY A 90 -5.41 16.26 -2.49
C GLY A 90 -6.40 17.28 -1.90
N HIS A 91 -7.34 16.84 -1.05
CA HIS A 91 -8.40 17.65 -0.46
C HIS A 91 -8.25 17.80 1.06
#